data_AF-A0AAE1QF61-F1
#
_entry.id   AF-A0AAE1QF61-F1
#
_cell.length_a   1.000
_cell.length_b   1.000
_cell.length_c   1.000
_cell.angle_alpha   90.00
_cell.angle_beta   90.00
_cell.angle_gamma   90.00
#
_symmetry.space_group_name_H-M   'P 1'
#
loop_
_entity.id
_entity.type
_entity.pdbx_description
1 polymer ?
#
loop_
_entity_poly.entity_id
_entity_poly.type
_entity_poly.pdbx_seq_one_letter_code
_entity_poly.pdbx_strand_id
1 'polypeptide(L)'
;MIQFCTRCLKIGIISDTASNCTVGGCEQTCTDLKDGDYVCHSIRGLRISPNNPKICNDIDECAEFTHNCSQLCTNLNGTHACSCREGFVAEINGVCRLEQGAITLIYSDSPEIRAFNLTSHRAKYVIKGDSIESLDYEPVSGIVYWTDSYGKTIKRSYLPGSPERANVTMGYAQNLDIESRAKPTGMAVDWAGLNLYWSETDRTGNKPRGSILVSTLDGRYRHSIIATGLEVPTSVVVDPDHGYMFWIDIGSIPKIETSWMDGSNRRILVSDAISQPTGLSIDFAMEHTIYWVDVKLNKIEMMREDGTRRTLVAYGNYLKHPLSLDVFESSIYWVTRDSGEIYSMDKFGRGVPVKLPGEFANPSSIKAHETPKPKPLGCGCLNGGICTPNGTNILLCECRDGYSGELCVTPLYLPGGLVTGHCAHHTCARSSASAIHLLQP
;
A
#
# COMPACT_ATOMS: atom_id res chain seq x y z
N MET A 1 -23.07 -7.50 -28.63
CA MET A 1 -22.86 -6.30 -29.47
C MET A 1 -21.37 -6.01 -29.48
N ILE A 2 -20.69 -6.45 -30.53
CA ILE A 2 -19.26 -6.22 -30.76
C ILE A 2 -19.23 -5.24 -31.94
N GLN A 3 -18.78 -4.01 -31.69
CA GLN A 3 -18.60 -3.03 -32.76
C GLN A 3 -17.18 -3.21 -33.31
N PHE A 4 -17.09 -3.81 -34.49
CA PHE A 4 -15.83 -3.93 -35.22
C PHE A 4 -15.37 -2.54 -35.66
N CYS A 5 -14.13 -2.18 -35.29
CA CYS A 5 -13.45 -1.00 -35.79
C CYS A 5 -12.94 -1.28 -37.22
N THR A 6 -13.79 -1.06 -38.23
CA THR A 6 -13.41 -1.14 -39.64
C THR A 6 -12.74 0.16 -40.06
N ARG A 7 -11.41 0.22 -39.93
CA ARG A 7 -10.43 0.85 -40.86
C ARG A 7 -9.13 1.14 -40.13
N CYS A 8 -8.10 0.31 -40.38
CA CYS A 8 -6.72 0.68 -40.11
C CYS A 8 -6.30 1.78 -41.09
N LEU A 9 -6.15 3.01 -40.60
CA LEU A 9 -5.43 4.06 -41.34
C LEU A 9 -3.93 3.81 -41.19
N LYS A 10 -3.27 3.58 -42.32
CA LYS A 10 -1.81 3.52 -42.45
C LYS A 10 -1.23 4.81 -41.86
N ILE A 11 -0.47 4.71 -40.77
CA ILE A 11 0.41 5.79 -40.31
C ILE A 11 1.60 5.82 -41.28
N GLY A 12 1.42 6.52 -42.39
CA GLY A 12 2.52 7.01 -43.19
C GLY A 12 3.04 8.28 -42.53
N ILE A 13 4.33 8.32 -42.23
CA ILE A 13 5.02 9.58 -41.93
C ILE A 13 4.96 10.40 -43.22
N ILE A 14 3.95 11.26 -43.34
CA ILE A 14 3.88 12.26 -44.40
C ILE A 14 4.59 13.47 -43.82
N SER A 15 5.86 13.61 -44.17
CA SER A 15 6.54 14.90 -44.16
C SER A 15 5.96 15.72 -45.29
N ASP A 16 4.85 16.41 -45.06
CA ASP A 16 4.47 17.53 -45.90
C ASP A 16 4.08 18.70 -45.01
N THR A 17 5.04 19.61 -44.88
CA THR A 17 4.76 21.03 -44.71
C THR A 17 3.96 21.51 -45.92
N ALA A 18 2.67 21.18 -45.99
CA ALA A 18 1.76 21.65 -47.03
C ALA A 18 0.62 22.43 -46.36
N SER A 19 0.82 23.75 -46.34
CA SER A 19 -0.15 24.77 -45.99
C SER A 19 -1.41 24.67 -46.87
N ASN A 20 -2.55 24.31 -46.28
CA ASN A 20 -3.78 25.12 -46.40
C ASN A 20 -4.90 24.79 -45.39
N CYS A 21 -4.59 24.84 -44.09
CA CYS A 21 -5.58 25.00 -43.01
C CYS A 21 -6.12 26.45 -42.94
N THR A 22 -6.64 27.00 -44.04
CA THR A 22 -6.90 28.45 -44.15
C THR A 22 -8.21 28.94 -43.53
N VAL A 23 -9.09 28.04 -43.07
CA VAL A 23 -10.39 28.40 -42.46
C VAL A 23 -10.69 27.62 -41.17
N GLY A 24 -9.91 26.59 -40.87
CA GLY A 24 -10.16 25.71 -39.74
C GLY A 24 -9.46 26.19 -38.48
N GLY A 25 -10.16 26.96 -37.64
CA GLY A 25 -9.64 27.50 -36.37
C GLY A 25 -9.33 26.44 -35.29
N CYS A 26 -8.61 25.37 -35.65
CA CYS A 26 -8.04 24.38 -34.73
C CYS A 26 -6.93 25.03 -33.89
N GLU A 27 -6.86 24.69 -32.61
CA GLU A 27 -5.83 25.19 -31.70
C GLU A 27 -4.44 24.59 -31.97
N GLN A 28 -4.40 23.32 -32.38
CA GLN A 28 -3.17 22.56 -32.61
C GLN A 28 -3.08 22.13 -34.08
N THR A 29 -2.96 20.83 -34.36
CA THR A 29 -2.73 20.31 -35.71
C THR A 29 -4.05 20.08 -36.45
N CYS A 30 -4.03 20.10 -37.78
CA CYS A 30 -5.20 19.89 -38.62
C CYS A 30 -4.83 19.02 -39.84
N THR A 31 -5.74 18.17 -40.27
CA THR A 31 -5.60 17.33 -41.47
C THR A 31 -6.81 17.54 -42.38
N ASP A 32 -6.55 17.88 -43.63
CA ASP A 32 -7.60 18.06 -44.63
C ASP A 32 -8.12 16.69 -45.11
N LEU A 33 -9.44 16.60 -45.29
CA LEU A 33 -10.13 15.45 -45.86
C LEU A 33 -10.40 15.69 -47.35
N LYS A 34 -10.59 14.60 -48.10
CA LYS A 34 -11.15 14.69 -49.45
C LYS A 34 -12.55 15.29 -49.34
N ASP A 35 -12.87 16.25 -50.20
CA ASP A 35 -14.12 17.04 -50.24
C ASP A 35 -14.10 18.40 -49.52
N GLY A 36 -12.95 18.85 -48.99
CA GLY A 36 -12.79 20.20 -48.43
C GLY A 36 -13.17 20.34 -46.94
N ASP A 37 -13.50 19.22 -46.29
CA ASP A 37 -13.60 19.10 -44.83
C ASP A 37 -12.22 18.98 -44.18
N TYR A 38 -12.14 19.21 -42.87
CA TYR A 38 -10.90 19.07 -42.09
C TYR A 38 -11.17 18.48 -40.70
N VAL A 39 -10.15 17.86 -40.11
CA VAL A 39 -10.19 17.31 -38.75
C VAL A 39 -9.05 17.90 -37.93
N CYS A 40 -9.38 18.45 -36.75
CA CYS A 40 -8.39 18.90 -35.77
C CYS A 40 -7.83 17.70 -34.99
N HIS A 41 -6.53 17.76 -34.69
CA HIS A 41 -5.81 16.76 -33.91
C HIS A 41 -5.08 17.44 -32.76
N SER A 42 -5.16 16.84 -31.58
CA SER A 42 -4.34 17.23 -30.43
C SER A 42 -2.96 16.59 -30.53
N ILE A 43 -1.92 17.32 -30.12
CA ILE A 43 -0.59 16.74 -29.87
C ILE A 43 -0.65 15.78 -28.67
N ARG A 44 0.38 14.93 -28.49
CA ARG A 44 0.46 14.05 -27.32
C ARG A 44 0.41 14.87 -26.02
N GLY A 45 -0.27 14.33 -25.01
CA GLY A 45 -0.54 15.02 -23.73
C GLY A 45 -1.76 15.95 -23.75
N LEU A 46 -2.40 16.14 -24.91
CA LEU A 46 -3.66 16.89 -25.01
C LEU A 46 -4.77 16.01 -25.60
N ARG A 47 -6.02 16.29 -25.23
CA ARG A 47 -7.21 15.66 -25.81
C ARG A 47 -8.18 16.70 -26.36
N ILE A 48 -8.85 16.33 -27.45
CA ILE A 48 -9.87 17.19 -28.05
C ILE A 48 -11.01 17.42 -27.04
N SER A 49 -11.39 18.68 -26.86
CA SER A 49 -12.47 19.06 -25.95
C SER A 49 -13.80 18.48 -26.43
N PRO A 50 -14.58 17.80 -25.56
CA PRO A 50 -15.90 17.27 -25.92
C PRO A 50 -16.89 18.35 -26.38
N ASN A 51 -16.71 19.59 -25.91
CA ASN A 51 -17.60 20.71 -26.18
C ASN A 51 -17.23 21.49 -27.44
N ASN A 52 -15.96 21.43 -27.85
CA ASN A 52 -15.47 22.13 -29.02
C ASN A 52 -14.31 21.34 -29.66
N PRO A 53 -14.53 20.70 -30.82
CA PRO A 53 -13.52 19.85 -31.46
C PRO A 53 -12.28 20.61 -31.95
N LYS A 54 -12.29 21.94 -31.86
CA LYS A 54 -11.17 22.81 -32.21
C LYS A 54 -10.23 23.10 -31.03
N ILE A 55 -10.70 22.90 -29.79
CA ILE A 55 -9.94 23.18 -28.57
C ILE A 55 -9.34 21.88 -28.04
N CYS A 56 -8.10 21.96 -27.57
CA CYS A 56 -7.37 20.85 -26.98
C CYS A 56 -7.20 21.12 -25.48
N ASN A 57 -7.80 20.27 -24.65
CA ASN A 57 -7.64 20.33 -23.21
C ASN A 57 -6.44 19.48 -22.79
N ASP A 58 -5.74 19.95 -21.77
CA ASP A 58 -4.69 19.19 -21.10
C ASP A 58 -5.20 17.85 -20.55
N ILE A 59 -4.37 16.82 -20.67
CA ILE A 59 -4.60 15.53 -20.04
C ILE A 59 -3.84 15.55 -18.73
N ASP A 60 -4.56 15.53 -17.60
CA ASP A 60 -3.91 15.39 -16.31
C ASP A 60 -3.50 13.93 -16.08
N GLU A 61 -2.29 13.55 -16.46
CA GLU A 61 -1.81 12.17 -16.35
C GLU A 61 -1.70 11.70 -14.89
N CYS A 62 -1.50 12.63 -13.96
CA CYS A 62 -1.46 12.34 -12.52
C CYS A 62 -2.86 11.98 -12.01
N ALA A 63 -3.88 12.80 -12.32
CA ALA A 63 -5.26 12.53 -11.92
C ALA A 63 -5.84 11.28 -12.61
N GLU A 64 -5.43 11.03 -13.86
CA GLU A 64 -5.84 9.86 -14.64
C GLU A 64 -5.07 8.58 -14.30
N PHE A 65 -3.98 8.68 -13.52
CA PHE A 65 -3.12 7.57 -13.10
C PHE A 65 -2.48 6.83 -14.29
N THR A 66 -2.10 7.60 -15.33
CA THR A 66 -1.48 7.10 -16.57
C THR A 66 0.00 7.52 -16.70
N HIS A 67 0.52 8.25 -15.71
CA HIS A 67 1.85 8.87 -15.71
C HIS A 67 3.03 7.89 -15.62
N ASN A 68 2.84 6.68 -15.08
CA ASN A 68 3.89 5.65 -14.96
C ASN A 68 5.18 6.12 -14.26
N CYS A 69 5.09 7.15 -13.41
CA CYS A 69 6.18 7.63 -12.56
C CYS A 69 6.35 6.67 -11.39
N SER A 70 7.59 6.31 -11.07
CA SER A 70 7.84 5.38 -9.97
C SER A 70 7.44 5.93 -8.60
N GLN A 71 7.40 7.25 -8.41
CA GLN A 71 7.06 7.84 -7.11
C GLN A 71 6.11 9.03 -7.26
N LEU A 72 6.63 10.22 -7.61
CA LEU A 72 5.85 11.45 -7.63
C LEU A 72 5.53 11.89 -9.07
N CYS A 73 4.32 12.37 -9.29
CA CYS A 73 3.85 12.93 -10.55
C CYS A 73 3.52 14.42 -10.40
N THR A 74 3.88 15.22 -11.40
CA THR A 74 3.45 16.63 -11.51
C THR A 74 2.90 16.86 -12.91
N ASN A 75 1.62 17.23 -12.99
CA ASN A 75 0.98 17.54 -14.26
C ASN A 75 1.49 18.86 -14.82
N LEU A 76 1.77 18.91 -16.11
CA LEU A 76 2.20 20.10 -16.86
C LEU A 76 1.32 20.23 -18.10
N ASN A 77 1.23 21.43 -18.67
CA ASN A 77 0.39 21.58 -19.86
C ASN A 77 0.99 20.81 -21.06
N GLY A 78 0.30 19.77 -21.50
CA GLY A 78 0.67 18.88 -22.59
C GLY A 78 1.66 17.77 -22.22
N THR A 79 1.99 17.58 -20.94
CA THR A 79 2.90 16.51 -20.47
C THR A 79 2.90 16.37 -18.95
N HIS A 80 3.69 15.45 -18.40
CA HIS A 80 3.93 15.37 -16.96
C HIS A 80 5.41 15.27 -16.65
N ALA A 81 5.78 15.67 -15.44
CA ALA A 81 7.11 15.46 -14.88
C ALA A 81 7.06 14.42 -13.76
N CYS A 82 8.00 13.48 -13.78
CA CYS A 82 8.22 12.55 -12.69
C CYS A 82 9.34 13.06 -11.79
N SER A 83 9.16 12.95 -10.47
CA SER A 83 10.19 13.25 -9.48
C SER A 83 10.27 12.15 -8.42
N CYS A 84 11.34 12.16 -7.64
CA CYS A 84 11.62 11.16 -6.62
C CYS A 84 11.55 11.78 -5.23
N ARG A 85 11.17 10.95 -4.25
CA ARG A 85 11.18 11.26 -2.83
C ARG A 85 12.62 11.32 -2.32
N GLU A 86 12.78 11.90 -1.14
CA GLU A 86 14.07 12.01 -0.46
C GLU A 86 14.75 10.64 -0.32
N GLY A 87 16.06 10.58 -0.58
CA GLY A 87 16.85 9.34 -0.58
C GLY A 87 16.82 8.56 -1.89
N PHE A 88 16.08 9.03 -2.91
CA PHE A 88 16.04 8.45 -4.24
C PHE A 88 16.53 9.43 -5.32
N VAL A 89 17.21 8.89 -6.32
CA VAL A 89 17.69 9.63 -7.50
C VAL A 89 16.84 9.26 -8.72
N ALA A 90 16.48 10.27 -9.51
CA ALA A 90 15.76 10.08 -10.75
C ALA A 90 16.69 9.54 -11.84
N GLU A 91 16.31 8.39 -12.40
CA GLU A 91 16.82 7.84 -13.65
C GLU A 91 15.93 8.24 -14.83
N ILE A 92 16.30 7.76 -16.02
CA ILE A 92 15.58 8.01 -17.28
C ILE A 92 14.13 7.47 -17.16
N ASN A 93 13.16 8.16 -17.77
CA ASN A 93 11.74 7.79 -17.86
C ASN A 93 10.99 7.73 -16.51
N GLY A 94 11.40 8.52 -15.52
CA GLY A 94 10.66 8.64 -14.25
C GLY A 94 10.86 7.46 -13.30
N VAL A 95 11.94 6.70 -13.49
CA VAL A 95 12.39 5.63 -12.60
C VAL A 95 13.13 6.25 -11.42
N CYS A 96 12.80 5.83 -10.20
CA CYS A 96 13.48 6.28 -8.97
C CYS A 96 14.24 5.11 -8.37
N ARG A 97 15.53 5.31 -8.06
CA ARG A 97 16.38 4.33 -7.38
C ARG A 97 17.02 4.90 -6.15
N LEU A 98 17.30 4.05 -5.18
CA LEU A 98 17.96 4.43 -3.93
C LEU A 98 19.32 5.09 -4.21
N GLU A 99 19.58 6.25 -3.59
CA GLU A 99 20.86 6.96 -3.73
C GLU A 99 22.02 6.20 -3.07
N GLN A 100 21.78 5.67 -1.87
CA GLN A 100 22.77 4.93 -1.08
C GLN A 100 22.10 3.77 -0.33
N GLY A 101 22.69 2.59 -0.44
CA GLY A 101 22.25 1.39 0.27
C GLY A 101 22.15 0.18 -0.66
N ALA A 102 21.71 -0.94 -0.11
CA ALA A 102 21.49 -2.16 -0.88
C ALA A 102 20.13 -2.75 -0.54
N ILE A 103 19.42 -3.14 -1.60
CA ILE A 103 18.09 -3.73 -1.48
C ILE A 103 18.25 -5.18 -1.08
N THR A 104 17.54 -5.59 -0.03
CA THR A 104 17.56 -6.97 0.45
C THR A 104 16.15 -7.53 0.42
N LEU A 105 15.94 -8.63 -0.28
CA LEU A 105 14.68 -9.37 -0.26
C LEU A 105 14.73 -10.40 0.86
N ILE A 106 13.81 -10.32 1.80
CA ILE A 106 13.61 -11.32 2.85
C ILE A 106 12.50 -12.24 2.38
N TYR A 107 12.76 -13.54 2.32
CA TYR A 107 11.77 -14.51 1.88
C TYR A 107 11.82 -15.77 2.74
N SER A 108 10.65 -16.39 2.93
CA SER A 108 10.58 -17.73 3.49
C SER A 108 10.98 -18.72 2.39
N ASP A 109 11.70 -19.76 2.77
CA ASP A 109 12.13 -20.86 1.93
C ASP A 109 12.20 -22.10 2.83
N SER A 110 11.04 -22.69 3.13
CA SER A 110 10.87 -23.63 4.25
C SER A 110 11.93 -24.74 4.22
N PRO A 111 12.67 -25.00 5.33
CA PRO A 111 12.45 -24.54 6.71
C PRO A 111 13.31 -23.33 7.14
N GLU A 112 13.52 -22.36 6.25
CA GLU A 112 14.43 -21.24 6.50
C GLU A 112 13.80 -19.89 6.12
N ILE A 113 14.29 -18.83 6.75
CA ILE A 113 14.16 -17.46 6.24
C ILE A 113 15.52 -17.08 5.65
N ARG A 114 15.49 -16.53 4.44
CA ARG A 114 16.69 -16.16 3.68
C ARG A 114 16.60 -14.69 3.29
N ALA A 115 17.77 -14.06 3.19
CA ALA A 115 17.92 -12.68 2.75
C ALA A 115 18.76 -12.65 1.48
N PHE A 116 18.20 -12.14 0.39
CA PHE A 116 18.87 -11.99 -0.90
C PHE A 116 19.20 -10.54 -1.15
N ASN A 117 20.49 -10.22 -1.21
CA ASN A 117 20.94 -8.87 -1.53
C ASN A 117 20.99 -8.71 -3.06
N LEU A 118 20.18 -7.79 -3.60
CA LEU A 118 20.01 -7.59 -5.03
C LEU A 118 21.26 -7.06 -5.72
N THR A 119 22.07 -6.25 -5.03
CA THR A 119 23.30 -5.67 -5.58
C THR A 119 24.43 -6.69 -5.72
N SER A 120 24.61 -7.54 -4.71
CA SER A 120 25.68 -8.56 -4.69
C SER A 120 25.26 -9.91 -5.29
N HIS A 121 23.97 -10.08 -5.58
CA HIS A 121 23.35 -11.35 -6.00
C HIS A 121 23.67 -12.52 -5.06
N ARG A 122 23.76 -12.25 -3.75
CA ARG A 122 24.08 -13.26 -2.74
C ARG A 122 22.90 -13.46 -1.79
N ALA A 123 22.42 -14.70 -1.71
CA ALA A 123 21.53 -15.16 -0.67
C ALA A 123 22.34 -15.50 0.58
N LYS A 124 21.83 -15.11 1.75
CA LYS A 124 22.33 -15.52 3.06
C LYS A 124 21.22 -16.24 3.81
N TYR A 125 21.60 -17.29 4.52
CA TYR A 125 20.77 -17.88 5.55
C TYR A 125 20.61 -16.88 6.70
N VAL A 126 19.40 -16.75 7.22
CA VAL A 126 19.07 -15.75 8.24
C VAL A 126 18.58 -16.43 9.51
N ILE A 127 17.49 -17.21 9.43
CA ILE A 127 16.78 -17.78 10.58
C ILE A 127 16.26 -19.17 10.22
N LYS A 128 16.28 -20.10 11.20
CA LYS A 128 15.58 -21.38 11.08
C LYS A 128 14.10 -21.18 11.41
N GLY A 129 13.21 -21.62 10.54
CA GLY A 129 11.77 -21.53 10.79
C GLY A 129 11.02 -22.69 10.15
N ASP A 130 10.21 -23.39 10.93
CA ASP A 130 9.40 -24.48 10.40
C ASP A 130 8.04 -23.95 9.90
N SER A 131 7.59 -24.42 8.74
CA SER A 131 6.24 -24.17 8.20
C SER A 131 5.80 -22.70 8.16
N ILE A 132 6.72 -21.84 7.72
CA ILE A 132 6.53 -20.40 7.61
C ILE A 132 5.52 -20.08 6.50
N GLU A 133 4.45 -19.38 6.85
CA GLU A 133 3.40 -19.00 5.89
C GLU A 133 3.50 -17.55 5.43
N SER A 134 3.63 -16.62 6.35
CA SER A 134 3.75 -15.19 6.08
C SER A 134 4.83 -14.59 6.96
N LEU A 135 5.51 -13.55 6.45
CA LEU A 135 6.50 -12.78 7.19
C LEU A 135 6.34 -11.29 6.90
N ASP A 136 6.76 -10.48 7.86
CA ASP A 136 6.95 -9.04 7.71
C ASP A 136 8.06 -8.55 8.66
N TYR A 137 8.47 -7.30 8.57
CA TYR A 137 9.62 -6.78 9.30
C TYR A 137 9.43 -5.37 9.85
N GLU A 138 10.12 -5.10 10.95
CA GLU A 138 10.27 -3.78 11.54
C GLU A 138 11.66 -3.23 11.14
N PRO A 139 11.73 -2.15 10.33
CA PRO A 139 12.96 -1.70 9.70
C PRO A 139 13.97 -1.04 10.64
N VAL A 140 13.53 -0.42 11.74
CA VAL A 140 14.40 0.37 12.63
C VAL A 140 15.26 -0.56 13.50
N SER A 141 14.64 -1.51 14.18
CA SER A 141 15.30 -2.50 15.03
C SER A 141 15.76 -3.73 14.24
N GLY A 142 15.37 -3.83 12.97
CA GLY A 142 15.70 -4.95 12.09
C GLY A 142 15.14 -6.27 12.61
N ILE A 143 13.89 -6.30 13.06
CA ILE A 143 13.23 -7.52 13.56
C ILE A 143 12.31 -8.08 12.48
N VAL A 144 12.46 -9.37 12.20
CA VAL A 144 11.54 -10.11 11.32
C VAL A 144 10.53 -10.85 12.18
N TYR A 145 9.27 -10.76 11.79
CA TYR A 145 8.13 -11.46 12.36
C TYR A 145 7.61 -12.46 11.34
N TRP A 146 7.17 -13.64 11.80
CA TRP A 146 6.57 -14.62 10.90
C TRP A 146 5.55 -15.51 11.60
N THR A 147 4.64 -16.05 10.81
CA THR A 147 3.62 -17.00 11.24
C THR A 147 4.08 -18.43 10.96
N ASP A 148 4.08 -19.27 11.99
CA ASP A 148 4.29 -20.71 11.88
C ASP A 148 2.92 -21.40 11.81
N SER A 149 2.60 -21.95 10.64
CA SER A 149 1.29 -22.55 10.37
C SER A 149 1.10 -23.92 11.02
N TYR A 150 2.17 -24.66 11.28
CA TYR A 150 2.12 -25.97 11.92
C TYR A 150 2.01 -25.83 13.43
N GLY A 151 2.89 -25.00 14.01
CA GLY A 151 2.89 -24.68 15.43
C GLY A 151 1.76 -23.75 15.87
N LYS A 152 1.08 -23.08 14.92
CA LYS A 152 0.04 -22.05 15.17
C LYS A 152 0.55 -20.93 16.06
N THR A 153 1.80 -20.52 15.84
CA THR A 153 2.49 -19.51 16.65
C THR A 153 2.96 -18.37 15.78
N ILE A 154 3.20 -17.23 16.42
CA ILE A 154 3.90 -16.11 15.82
C ILE A 154 5.26 -16.03 16.48
N LYS A 155 6.29 -15.96 15.66
CA LYS A 155 7.68 -15.90 16.10
C LYS A 155 8.33 -14.64 15.58
N ARG A 156 9.40 -14.23 16.25
CA ARG A 156 10.24 -13.11 15.83
C ARG A 156 11.72 -13.40 16.02
N SER A 157 12.57 -12.68 15.31
CA SER A 157 14.01 -12.69 15.50
C SER A 157 14.61 -11.42 14.91
N TYR A 158 15.72 -10.97 15.48
CA TYR A 158 16.57 -9.99 14.81
C TYR A 158 17.09 -10.54 13.49
N LEU A 159 17.20 -9.66 12.51
CA LEU A 159 17.87 -9.89 11.24
C LEU A 159 19.40 -9.83 11.49
N PRO A 160 20.15 -10.91 11.20
CA PRO A 160 21.60 -10.93 11.19
C PRO A 160 22.17 -9.81 10.32
N GLY A 161 23.18 -9.09 10.83
CA GLY A 161 23.78 -7.97 10.11
C GLY A 161 22.96 -6.68 10.11
N SER A 162 21.88 -6.59 10.90
CA SER A 162 21.22 -5.32 11.20
C SER A 162 22.19 -4.34 11.89
N PRO A 163 22.01 -3.02 11.74
CA PRO A 163 22.90 -2.01 12.33
C PRO A 163 23.14 -2.21 13.83
N GLU A 164 22.09 -2.60 14.57
CA GLU A 164 22.19 -2.87 16.01
C GLU A 164 22.92 -4.17 16.37
N ARG A 165 22.98 -5.14 15.44
CA ARG A 165 23.56 -6.48 15.68
C ARG A 165 24.43 -6.96 14.52
N ALA A 166 25.36 -6.11 14.07
CA ALA A 166 26.25 -6.38 12.94
C ALA A 166 27.08 -7.69 13.07
N ASN A 167 27.40 -8.11 14.30
CA ASN A 167 28.20 -9.31 14.57
C ASN A 167 27.37 -10.61 14.64
N VAL A 168 26.04 -10.52 14.63
CA VAL A 168 25.17 -11.71 14.68
C VAL A 168 25.03 -12.25 13.25
N THR A 169 25.41 -13.51 13.06
CA THR A 169 25.35 -14.20 11.76
C THR A 169 24.10 -15.04 11.58
N MET A 170 23.42 -15.41 12.67
CA MET A 170 22.19 -16.21 12.66
C MET A 170 21.18 -15.66 13.67
N GLY A 171 19.93 -15.56 13.24
CA GLY A 171 18.84 -15.15 14.11
C GLY A 171 18.40 -16.28 15.03
N TYR A 172 17.82 -15.92 16.17
CA TYR A 172 17.27 -16.86 17.14
C TYR A 172 15.77 -16.63 17.27
N ALA A 173 14.98 -17.62 16.87
CA ALA A 173 13.53 -17.55 16.91
C ALA A 173 13.01 -17.49 18.34
N GLN A 174 12.27 -16.42 18.64
CA GLN A 174 11.53 -16.25 19.89
C GLN A 174 10.04 -16.39 19.59
N ASN A 175 9.35 -17.24 20.36
CA ASN A 175 7.90 -17.31 20.30
C ASN A 175 7.31 -16.09 21.03
N LEU A 176 6.23 -15.52 20.50
CA LEU A 176 5.45 -14.49 21.19
C LEU A 176 4.43 -15.08 22.16
N ASP A 177 4.30 -16.41 22.20
CA ASP A 177 3.41 -17.17 23.10
C ASP A 177 1.96 -16.68 23.06
N ILE A 178 1.51 -16.28 21.87
CA ILE A 178 0.13 -15.85 21.61
C ILE A 178 -0.74 -17.10 21.53
N GLU A 179 -1.60 -17.30 22.54
CA GLU A 179 -2.49 -18.47 22.60
C GLU A 179 -3.58 -18.40 21.52
N SER A 180 -3.46 -19.16 20.43
CA SER A 180 -4.55 -19.33 19.44
C SER A 180 -4.68 -20.77 18.99
N ARG A 181 -5.93 -21.18 18.73
CA ARG A 181 -6.23 -22.50 18.12
C ARG A 181 -6.35 -22.42 16.60
N ALA A 182 -6.47 -21.21 16.06
CA ALA A 182 -6.58 -20.93 14.63
C ALA A 182 -5.20 -20.98 13.95
N LYS A 183 -5.18 -21.27 12.64
CA LYS A 183 -3.95 -21.19 11.84
C LYS A 183 -3.74 -19.72 11.45
N PRO A 184 -2.62 -19.08 11.82
CA PRO A 184 -2.27 -17.76 11.28
C PRO A 184 -1.92 -17.90 9.78
N THR A 185 -2.38 -16.95 8.97
CA THR A 185 -2.30 -17.01 7.49
C THR A 185 -1.57 -15.83 6.87
N GLY A 186 -1.74 -14.63 7.39
CA GLY A 186 -1.14 -13.41 6.89
C GLY A 186 -0.68 -12.51 8.03
N MET A 187 0.29 -11.64 7.78
CA MET A 187 0.91 -10.77 8.77
C MET A 187 1.26 -9.41 8.19
N ALA A 188 1.12 -8.37 9.00
CA ALA A 188 1.58 -7.02 8.71
C ALA A 188 2.11 -6.35 9.98
N VAL A 189 3.20 -5.62 9.86
CA VAL A 189 3.83 -4.85 10.94
C VAL A 189 3.54 -3.37 10.72
N ASP A 190 2.91 -2.74 11.71
CA ASP A 190 2.81 -1.29 11.82
C ASP A 190 4.07 -0.78 12.53
N TRP A 191 5.06 -0.37 11.72
CA TRP A 191 6.34 0.14 12.22
C TRP A 191 6.23 1.53 12.85
N ALA A 192 5.13 2.24 12.62
CA ALA A 192 4.91 3.58 13.15
C ALA A 192 4.26 3.54 14.53
N GLY A 193 3.17 2.77 14.66
CA GLY A 193 2.44 2.56 15.91
C GLY A 193 2.98 1.41 16.77
N LEU A 194 3.97 0.66 16.28
CA LEU A 194 4.58 -0.49 16.96
C LEU A 194 3.54 -1.57 17.31
N ASN A 195 2.72 -1.92 16.33
CA ASN A 195 1.69 -2.95 16.44
C ASN A 195 1.92 -4.05 15.41
N LEU A 196 1.46 -5.25 15.76
CA LEU A 196 1.45 -6.41 14.89
C LEU A 196 0.02 -6.75 14.53
N TYR A 197 -0.26 -6.88 13.23
CA TYR A 197 -1.55 -7.30 12.69
C TYR A 197 -1.40 -8.67 12.04
N TRP A 198 -2.35 -9.56 12.26
CA TRP A 198 -2.37 -10.84 11.57
C TRP A 198 -3.78 -11.34 11.31
N SER A 199 -3.93 -12.12 10.24
CA SER A 199 -5.13 -12.89 9.98
C SER A 199 -4.96 -14.32 10.44
N GLU A 200 -6.03 -14.91 10.97
CA GLU A 200 -6.07 -16.32 11.32
C GLU A 200 -7.36 -16.97 10.82
N THR A 201 -7.31 -18.29 10.60
CA THR A 201 -8.47 -19.10 10.20
C THR A 201 -8.65 -20.27 11.14
N ASP A 202 -9.79 -20.33 11.82
CA ASP A 202 -10.23 -21.50 12.58
C ASP A 202 -11.02 -22.45 11.67
N ARG A 203 -10.54 -23.68 11.54
CA ARG A 203 -11.15 -24.76 10.74
C ARG A 203 -11.71 -25.89 11.61
N THR A 204 -11.82 -25.71 12.92
CA THR A 204 -12.32 -26.76 13.83
C THR A 204 -13.83 -26.99 13.74
N GLY A 205 -14.59 -25.99 13.28
CA GLY A 205 -16.03 -26.10 13.06
C GLY A 205 -16.44 -26.57 11.65
N ASN A 206 -17.75 -26.69 11.42
CA ASN A 206 -18.32 -27.09 10.11
C ASN A 206 -18.03 -26.12 8.97
N LYS A 207 -17.77 -24.84 9.30
CA LYS A 207 -17.39 -23.80 8.35
C LYS A 207 -16.14 -23.10 8.87
N PRO A 208 -15.20 -22.71 7.99
CA PRO A 208 -14.04 -21.94 8.38
C PRO A 208 -14.48 -20.57 8.89
N ARG A 209 -13.81 -20.09 9.94
CA ARG A 209 -14.05 -18.76 10.52
C ARG A 209 -12.73 -18.00 10.54
N GLY A 210 -12.70 -16.89 9.82
CA GLY A 210 -11.57 -15.98 9.80
C GLY A 210 -11.70 -14.89 10.85
N SER A 211 -10.55 -14.39 11.31
CA SER A 211 -10.45 -13.20 12.15
C SER A 211 -9.18 -12.43 11.80
N ILE A 212 -9.20 -11.12 12.03
CA ILE A 212 -8.01 -10.26 12.01
C ILE A 212 -7.81 -9.70 13.41
N LEU A 213 -6.56 -9.76 13.87
CA LEU A 213 -6.17 -9.44 15.22
C LEU A 213 -5.01 -8.47 15.23
N VAL A 214 -4.87 -7.79 16.36
CA VAL A 214 -3.77 -6.87 16.66
C VAL A 214 -3.18 -7.18 18.01
N SER A 215 -1.89 -6.91 18.18
CA SER A 215 -1.20 -6.85 19.47
C SER A 215 -0.07 -5.82 19.40
N THR A 216 0.57 -5.54 20.52
CA THR A 216 1.88 -4.88 20.51
C THR A 216 2.93 -5.80 19.86
N LEU A 217 4.06 -5.25 19.42
CA LEU A 217 5.18 -6.00 18.81
C LEU A 217 5.81 -7.10 19.69
N ASP A 218 5.48 -7.14 20.98
CA ASP A 218 5.89 -8.18 21.94
C ASP A 218 4.78 -9.20 22.24
N GLY A 219 3.64 -9.13 21.55
CA GLY A 219 2.52 -10.08 21.68
C GLY A 219 1.51 -9.73 22.77
N ARG A 220 1.71 -8.66 23.55
CA ARG A 220 0.76 -8.24 24.59
C ARG A 220 -0.46 -7.51 24.02
N TYR A 221 -1.50 -7.40 24.84
CA TYR A 221 -2.73 -6.68 24.52
C TYR A 221 -3.42 -7.15 23.23
N ARG A 222 -3.43 -8.47 23.01
CA ARG A 222 -4.13 -9.07 21.88
C ARG A 222 -5.60 -8.64 21.85
N HIS A 223 -6.04 -8.13 20.71
CA HIS A 223 -7.43 -7.76 20.44
C HIS A 223 -7.86 -8.26 19.05
N SER A 224 -9.13 -8.65 18.90
CA SER A 224 -9.69 -8.99 17.59
C SER A 224 -10.36 -7.77 16.99
N ILE A 225 -9.74 -7.20 15.95
CA ILE A 225 -10.25 -6.03 15.24
C ILE A 225 -11.44 -6.42 14.35
N ILE A 226 -11.25 -7.49 13.57
CA ILE A 226 -12.31 -8.06 12.73
C ILE A 226 -12.62 -9.45 13.25
N ALA A 227 -13.73 -9.58 13.98
CA ALA A 227 -14.12 -10.84 14.63
C ALA A 227 -15.13 -11.67 13.80
N THR A 228 -15.80 -11.06 12.82
CA THR A 228 -16.92 -11.69 12.09
C THR A 228 -16.89 -11.36 10.59
N GLY A 229 -17.59 -12.16 9.79
CA GLY A 229 -17.76 -11.92 8.36
C GLY A 229 -16.53 -12.20 7.51
N LEU A 230 -15.59 -13.00 8.01
CA LEU A 230 -14.45 -13.56 7.29
C LEU A 230 -14.52 -15.08 7.36
N GLU A 231 -14.17 -15.76 6.26
CA GLU A 231 -14.15 -17.22 6.20
C GLU A 231 -12.71 -17.73 6.12
N VAL A 232 -11.94 -17.27 5.14
CA VAL A 232 -10.57 -17.72 4.86
C VAL A 232 -9.71 -16.51 4.47
N PRO A 233 -9.31 -15.66 5.43
CA PRO A 233 -8.40 -14.57 5.16
C PRO A 233 -6.99 -15.09 4.84
N THR A 234 -6.37 -14.58 3.78
CA THR A 234 -5.06 -15.08 3.30
C THR A 234 -3.92 -14.08 3.46
N SER A 235 -4.22 -12.79 3.40
CA SER A 235 -3.22 -11.73 3.49
C SER A 235 -3.83 -10.51 4.16
N VAL A 236 -3.02 -9.78 4.92
CA VAL A 236 -3.34 -8.50 5.51
C VAL A 236 -2.14 -7.58 5.31
N VAL A 237 -2.38 -6.31 5.00
CA VAL A 237 -1.38 -5.25 4.92
C VAL A 237 -1.95 -4.00 5.59
N VAL A 238 -1.08 -3.18 6.16
CA VAL A 238 -1.47 -1.94 6.86
C VAL A 238 -0.76 -0.75 6.25
N ASP A 239 -1.44 0.37 6.28
CA ASP A 239 -0.94 1.68 5.89
C ASP A 239 -1.00 2.63 7.08
N PRO A 240 0.10 2.73 7.85
CA PRO A 240 0.14 3.60 9.01
C PRO A 240 0.09 5.10 8.70
N ASP A 241 0.36 5.52 7.46
CA ASP A 241 0.33 6.94 7.06
C ASP A 241 -1.09 7.43 6.84
N HIS A 242 -1.90 6.62 6.17
CA HIS A 242 -3.31 6.93 5.93
C HIS A 242 -4.27 6.29 6.94
N GLY A 243 -3.78 5.43 7.83
CA GLY A 243 -4.58 4.76 8.86
C GLY A 243 -5.49 3.66 8.30
N TYR A 244 -5.14 3.05 7.17
CA TYR A 244 -5.92 1.98 6.54
C TYR A 244 -5.35 0.60 6.81
N MET A 245 -6.24 -0.40 6.76
CA MET A 245 -5.90 -1.81 6.71
C MET A 245 -6.62 -2.44 5.53
N PHE A 246 -5.91 -3.30 4.79
CA PHE A 246 -6.45 -4.04 3.65
C PHE A 246 -6.21 -5.53 3.84
N TRP A 247 -7.18 -6.35 3.46
CA TRP A 247 -7.03 -7.80 3.53
C TRP A 247 -7.80 -8.51 2.41
N ILE A 248 -7.38 -9.74 2.17
CA ILE A 248 -8.07 -10.67 1.27
C ILE A 248 -8.83 -11.70 2.09
N ASP A 249 -10.08 -12.00 1.71
CA ASP A 249 -10.85 -13.16 2.15
C ASP A 249 -11.21 -14.02 0.92
N ILE A 250 -10.74 -15.26 0.86
CA ILE A 250 -11.02 -16.21 -0.24
C ILE A 250 -12.09 -17.25 0.13
N GLY A 251 -13.01 -16.86 1.00
CA GLY A 251 -14.17 -17.67 1.35
C GLY A 251 -15.08 -17.98 0.15
N SER A 252 -16.31 -18.36 0.46
CA SER A 252 -17.36 -18.65 -0.52
C SER A 252 -17.57 -17.49 -1.51
N ILE A 253 -17.33 -16.25 -1.08
CA ILE A 253 -17.32 -15.05 -1.91
C ILE A 253 -15.95 -14.40 -1.76
N PRO A 254 -15.03 -14.60 -2.72
CA PRO A 254 -13.72 -13.96 -2.71
C PRO A 254 -13.85 -12.45 -2.75
N LYS A 255 -13.11 -11.75 -1.90
CA LYS A 255 -13.15 -10.28 -1.77
C LYS A 255 -11.83 -9.71 -1.26
N ILE A 256 -11.55 -8.48 -1.65
CA ILE A 256 -10.57 -7.60 -1.01
C ILE A 256 -11.38 -6.56 -0.24
N GLU A 257 -11.10 -6.41 1.04
CA GLU A 257 -11.79 -5.47 1.93
C GLU A 257 -10.80 -4.46 2.51
N THR A 258 -11.35 -3.34 2.97
CA THR A 258 -10.61 -2.28 3.66
C THR A 258 -11.38 -1.81 4.88
N SER A 259 -10.66 -1.34 5.89
CA SER A 259 -11.17 -0.59 7.03
C SER A 259 -10.13 0.42 7.49
N TRP A 260 -10.49 1.27 8.45
CA TRP A 260 -9.47 1.92 9.27
C TRP A 260 -8.72 0.88 10.10
N MET A 261 -7.52 1.21 10.57
CA MET A 261 -6.69 0.32 11.39
C MET A 261 -7.34 -0.05 12.74
N ASP A 262 -8.35 0.69 13.20
CA ASP A 262 -9.17 0.35 14.37
C ASP A 262 -10.33 -0.63 14.07
N GLY A 263 -10.51 -1.00 12.79
CA GLY A 263 -11.56 -1.90 12.31
C GLY A 263 -12.88 -1.21 11.94
N SER A 264 -13.00 0.10 12.19
CA SER A 264 -14.17 0.88 11.78
C SER A 264 -14.14 1.21 10.28
N ASN A 265 -15.26 1.70 9.73
CA ASN A 265 -15.39 2.01 8.30
C ASN A 265 -15.04 0.85 7.35
N ARG A 266 -15.31 -0.39 7.79
CA ARG A 266 -15.14 -1.58 6.97
C ARG A 266 -16.03 -1.53 5.73
N ARG A 267 -15.45 -1.74 4.55
CA ARG A 267 -16.15 -1.88 3.27
C ARG A 267 -15.45 -2.89 2.36
N ILE A 268 -16.20 -3.41 1.39
CA ILE A 268 -15.65 -4.24 0.31
C ILE A 268 -15.04 -3.30 -0.73
N LEU A 269 -13.79 -3.56 -1.11
CA LEU A 269 -13.03 -2.78 -2.08
C LEU A 269 -13.08 -3.44 -3.47
N VAL A 270 -12.93 -4.75 -3.53
CA VAL A 270 -13.01 -5.55 -4.76
C VAL A 270 -13.81 -6.82 -4.51
N SER A 271 -14.78 -7.12 -5.38
CA SER A 271 -15.56 -8.37 -5.34
C SER A 271 -15.76 -9.01 -6.72
N ASP A 272 -15.37 -8.32 -7.79
CA ASP A 272 -15.57 -8.73 -9.17
C ASP A 272 -14.24 -9.13 -9.83
N ALA A 273 -14.35 -10.03 -10.81
CA ALA A 273 -13.24 -10.55 -11.58
C ALA A 273 -12.08 -11.10 -10.72
N ILE A 274 -12.35 -11.60 -9.52
CA ILE A 274 -11.36 -12.25 -8.63
C ILE A 274 -11.79 -13.68 -8.32
N SER A 275 -10.83 -14.56 -8.01
CA SER A 275 -11.09 -15.96 -7.68
C SER A 275 -10.30 -16.45 -6.48
N GLN A 276 -8.96 -16.42 -6.52
CA GLN A 276 -8.13 -16.79 -5.38
C GLN A 276 -6.98 -15.80 -5.22
N PRO A 277 -7.26 -14.56 -4.79
CA PRO A 277 -6.21 -13.65 -4.37
C PRO A 277 -5.46 -14.20 -3.15
N THR A 278 -4.13 -14.13 -3.15
CA THR A 278 -3.31 -14.74 -2.07
C THR A 278 -2.27 -13.81 -1.45
N GLY A 279 -1.85 -12.77 -2.15
CA GLY A 279 -0.84 -11.83 -1.66
C GLY A 279 -1.23 -10.38 -1.94
N LEU A 280 -0.96 -9.51 -0.97
CA LEU A 280 -1.12 -8.06 -1.04
C LEU A 280 0.21 -7.37 -0.73
N SER A 281 0.43 -6.21 -1.34
CA SER A 281 1.49 -5.26 -0.98
C SER A 281 1.03 -3.83 -1.25
N ILE A 282 1.64 -2.87 -0.58
CA ILE A 282 1.36 -1.44 -0.73
C ILE A 282 2.63 -0.75 -1.21
N ASP A 283 2.52 0.05 -2.26
CA ASP A 283 3.56 0.96 -2.71
C ASP A 283 3.35 2.33 -2.04
N PHE A 284 3.96 2.50 -0.87
CA PHE A 284 3.91 3.77 -0.12
C PHE A 284 4.52 4.94 -0.93
N ALA A 285 5.48 4.66 -1.80
CA ALA A 285 6.15 5.71 -2.56
C ALA A 285 5.27 6.22 -3.71
N MET A 286 4.47 5.34 -4.32
CA MET A 286 3.55 5.63 -5.43
C MET A 286 2.10 5.74 -4.94
N GLU A 287 1.76 6.84 -4.27
CA GLU A 287 0.39 7.18 -3.85
C GLU A 287 -0.35 6.03 -3.12
N HIS A 288 0.37 5.25 -2.30
CA HIS A 288 -0.21 4.18 -1.48
C HIS A 288 -0.98 3.13 -2.32
N THR A 289 -0.47 2.86 -3.52
CA THR A 289 -1.08 1.95 -4.48
C THR A 289 -1.02 0.51 -3.99
N ILE A 290 -2.14 -0.20 -4.09
CA ILE A 290 -2.25 -1.59 -3.64
C ILE A 290 -2.01 -2.52 -4.83
N TYR A 291 -1.14 -3.49 -4.64
CA TYR A 291 -0.87 -4.57 -5.58
C TYR A 291 -1.36 -5.89 -5.02
N TRP A 292 -1.96 -6.74 -5.86
CA TRP A 292 -2.31 -8.11 -5.46
C TRP A 292 -2.08 -9.13 -6.57
N VAL A 293 -1.91 -10.37 -6.13
CA VAL A 293 -1.82 -11.55 -6.99
C VAL A 293 -3.05 -12.42 -6.84
N ASP A 294 -3.57 -12.93 -7.95
CA ASP A 294 -4.57 -13.98 -7.97
C ASP A 294 -3.96 -15.27 -8.52
N VAL A 295 -3.75 -16.24 -7.62
CA VAL A 295 -3.09 -17.50 -7.97
C VAL A 295 -3.95 -18.31 -8.93
N LYS A 296 -5.28 -18.23 -8.88
CA LYS A 296 -6.16 -19.05 -9.73
C LYS A 296 -6.33 -18.46 -11.12
N LEU A 297 -6.43 -17.14 -11.21
CA LEU A 297 -6.54 -16.41 -12.47
C LEU A 297 -5.17 -16.12 -13.11
N ASN A 298 -4.08 -16.36 -12.37
CA ASN A 298 -2.70 -16.19 -12.81
C ASN A 298 -2.46 -14.78 -13.35
N LYS A 299 -2.71 -13.79 -12.48
CA LYS A 299 -2.62 -12.36 -12.76
C LYS A 299 -2.07 -11.56 -11.59
N ILE A 300 -1.53 -10.39 -11.93
CA ILE A 300 -1.11 -9.34 -11.02
C ILE A 300 -1.87 -8.08 -11.40
N GLU A 301 -2.50 -7.44 -10.42
CA GLU A 301 -3.27 -6.21 -10.61
C GLU A 301 -2.81 -5.17 -9.59
N MET A 302 -3.10 -3.91 -9.91
CA MET A 302 -2.89 -2.77 -9.03
C MET A 302 -4.11 -1.85 -9.00
N MET A 303 -4.28 -1.10 -7.93
CA MET A 303 -5.30 -0.05 -7.83
C MET A 303 -4.90 0.99 -6.78
N ARG A 304 -5.52 2.18 -6.84
CA ARG A 304 -5.41 3.15 -5.75
C ARG A 304 -6.13 2.64 -4.50
N GLU A 305 -5.71 3.10 -3.33
CA GLU A 305 -6.31 2.72 -2.04
C GLU A 305 -7.83 2.98 -1.93
N ASP A 306 -8.35 3.94 -2.70
CA ASP A 306 -9.77 4.27 -2.78
C ASP A 306 -10.59 3.28 -3.63
N GLY A 307 -9.93 2.34 -4.30
CA GLY A 307 -10.54 1.34 -5.19
C GLY A 307 -10.66 1.80 -6.65
N THR A 308 -10.22 3.01 -6.98
CA THR A 308 -10.22 3.52 -8.35
C THR A 308 -8.98 3.10 -9.13
N ARG A 309 -9.02 3.27 -10.46
CA ARG A 309 -7.88 3.05 -11.38
C ARG A 309 -7.29 1.62 -11.32
N ARG A 310 -8.15 0.63 -11.06
CA ARG A 310 -7.79 -0.79 -11.17
C ARG A 310 -7.21 -1.09 -12.55
N THR A 311 -5.97 -1.57 -12.57
CA THR A 311 -5.18 -1.81 -13.78
C THR A 311 -4.55 -3.21 -13.73
N LEU A 312 -4.56 -3.90 -14.86
CA LEU A 312 -3.87 -5.19 -15.03
C LEU A 312 -2.38 -4.95 -15.26
N VAL A 313 -1.54 -5.46 -14.37
CA VAL A 313 -0.07 -5.34 -14.45
C VAL A 313 0.51 -6.47 -15.31
N ALA A 314 0.12 -7.72 -15.02
CA ALA A 314 0.59 -8.89 -15.73
C ALA A 314 -0.45 -10.03 -15.70
N TYR A 315 -0.46 -10.89 -16.72
CA TYR A 315 -1.35 -12.05 -16.77
C TYR A 315 -0.80 -13.17 -17.66
N GLY A 316 -1.13 -14.41 -17.30
CA GLY A 316 -0.87 -15.59 -18.13
C GLY A 316 0.24 -16.49 -17.60
N ASN A 317 0.47 -17.59 -18.34
CA ASN A 317 1.22 -18.76 -17.86
C ASN A 317 2.69 -18.48 -17.50
N TYR A 318 3.27 -17.36 -17.91
CA TYR A 318 4.62 -16.97 -17.53
C TYR A 318 4.72 -16.55 -16.05
N LEU A 319 3.62 -16.19 -15.40
CA LEU A 319 3.59 -15.84 -13.97
C LEU A 319 3.69 -17.05 -13.04
N LYS A 320 3.51 -18.27 -13.56
CA LYS A 320 3.67 -19.54 -12.82
C LYS A 320 2.85 -19.62 -11.53
N HIS A 321 1.64 -19.06 -11.54
CA HIS A 321 0.71 -19.02 -10.40
C HIS A 321 1.32 -18.31 -9.18
N PRO A 322 1.32 -16.97 -9.17
CA PRO A 322 1.96 -16.17 -8.12
C PRO A 322 1.24 -16.32 -6.77
N LEU A 323 1.99 -16.42 -5.67
CA LEU A 323 1.49 -16.67 -4.31
C LEU A 323 1.56 -15.43 -3.41
N SER A 324 2.76 -14.86 -3.30
CA SER A 324 3.06 -13.67 -2.50
C SER A 324 3.81 -12.69 -3.38
N LEU A 325 3.62 -11.39 -3.15
CA LEU A 325 4.35 -10.34 -3.84
C LEU A 325 4.80 -9.25 -2.87
N ASP A 326 5.82 -8.50 -3.27
CA ASP A 326 6.15 -7.21 -2.69
C ASP A 326 6.66 -6.25 -3.76
N VAL A 327 6.52 -4.96 -3.53
CA VAL A 327 6.93 -3.90 -4.46
C VAL A 327 8.01 -3.05 -3.83
N PHE A 328 9.04 -2.71 -4.60
CA PHE A 328 10.07 -1.78 -4.18
C PHE A 328 10.70 -1.07 -5.38
N GLU A 329 11.02 0.22 -5.22
CA GLU A 329 11.46 1.10 -6.31
C GLU A 329 10.50 1.07 -7.51
N SER A 330 10.95 0.44 -8.60
CA SER A 330 10.24 0.33 -9.87
C SER A 330 9.94 -1.13 -10.21
N SER A 331 10.16 -2.06 -9.27
CA SER A 331 10.05 -3.49 -9.49
C SER A 331 9.04 -4.14 -8.53
N ILE A 332 8.29 -5.09 -9.07
CA ILE A 332 7.54 -6.08 -8.31
C ILE A 332 8.35 -7.37 -8.23
N TYR A 333 8.31 -8.00 -7.06
CA TYR A 333 8.89 -9.30 -6.81
C TYR A 333 7.80 -10.26 -6.36
N TRP A 334 7.77 -11.48 -6.90
CA TRP A 334 6.78 -12.46 -6.48
C TRP A 334 7.33 -13.87 -6.42
N VAL A 335 6.71 -14.65 -5.55
CA VAL A 335 6.94 -16.08 -5.36
C VAL A 335 5.94 -16.86 -6.21
N THR A 336 6.39 -17.94 -6.85
CA THR A 336 5.56 -18.78 -7.72
C THR A 336 5.22 -20.11 -7.05
N ARG A 337 3.98 -20.59 -7.21
CA ARG A 337 3.55 -21.90 -6.70
C ARG A 337 4.13 -23.05 -7.52
N ASP A 338 4.12 -22.92 -8.84
CA ASP A 338 4.38 -24.05 -9.73
C ASP A 338 5.88 -24.36 -9.86
N SER A 339 6.70 -23.31 -9.95
CA SER A 339 8.15 -23.49 -10.07
C SER A 339 8.89 -23.36 -8.75
N GLY A 340 8.27 -22.80 -7.71
CA GLY A 340 8.91 -22.56 -6.42
C GLY A 340 10.04 -21.54 -6.53
N GLU A 341 9.91 -20.54 -7.38
CA GLU A 341 10.96 -19.57 -7.70
C GLU A 341 10.51 -18.14 -7.39
N ILE A 342 11.48 -17.23 -7.35
CA ILE A 342 11.22 -15.80 -7.20
C ILE A 342 11.49 -15.10 -8.54
N TYR A 343 10.53 -14.30 -9.00
CA TYR A 343 10.62 -13.50 -10.20
C TYR A 343 10.55 -12.01 -9.88
N SER A 344 11.12 -11.19 -10.77
CA SER A 344 11.10 -9.74 -10.74
C SER A 344 10.62 -9.18 -12.07
N MET A 345 9.88 -8.07 -12.06
CA MET A 345 9.45 -7.34 -13.26
C MET A 345 9.22 -5.87 -12.92
N ASP A 346 9.19 -4.99 -13.93
CA ASP A 346 8.73 -3.61 -13.75
C ASP A 346 7.31 -3.58 -13.15
N LYS A 347 7.08 -2.71 -12.17
CA LYS A 347 5.81 -2.64 -11.42
C LYS A 347 4.61 -2.20 -12.26
N PHE A 348 4.85 -1.66 -13.46
CA PHE A 348 3.80 -1.28 -14.42
C PHE A 348 3.62 -2.33 -15.52
N GLY A 349 4.24 -3.51 -15.40
CA GLY A 349 4.10 -4.58 -16.37
C GLY A 349 4.94 -4.40 -17.62
N ARG A 350 5.96 -3.52 -17.59
CA ARG A 350 6.88 -3.33 -18.71
C ARG A 350 7.95 -4.43 -18.75
N GLY A 351 8.30 -4.87 -19.95
CA GLY A 351 9.37 -5.86 -20.16
C GLY A 351 8.91 -7.30 -19.91
N VAL A 352 9.85 -8.16 -19.49
CA VAL A 352 9.62 -9.60 -19.29
C VAL A 352 10.04 -9.96 -17.86
N PRO A 353 9.30 -10.86 -17.17
CA PRO A 353 9.71 -11.39 -15.88
C PRO A 353 11.11 -12.03 -15.92
N VAL A 354 11.93 -11.69 -14.92
CA VAL A 354 13.27 -12.22 -14.73
C VAL A 354 13.31 -13.06 -13.46
N LYS A 355 13.74 -14.32 -13.58
CA LYS A 355 13.99 -15.19 -12.43
C LYS A 355 15.19 -14.67 -11.64
N LEU A 356 15.06 -14.53 -10.32
CA LEU A 356 16.19 -14.20 -9.46
C LEU A 356 17.15 -15.39 -9.32
N PRO A 357 18.48 -15.16 -9.30
CA PRO A 357 19.45 -16.23 -9.18
C PRO A 357 19.37 -16.84 -7.77
N GLY A 358 19.35 -18.16 -7.69
CA GLY A 358 19.31 -18.89 -6.43
C GLY A 358 18.70 -20.28 -6.57
N GLU A 359 19.00 -21.13 -5.60
CA GLU A 359 18.30 -22.39 -5.37
C GLU A 359 17.23 -22.13 -4.31
N PHE A 360 15.97 -22.33 -4.70
CA PHE A 360 14.79 -22.17 -3.86
C PHE A 360 14.20 -23.56 -3.63
N ALA A 361 13.82 -23.87 -2.40
CA ALA A 361 13.22 -25.13 -2.03
C ALA A 361 11.69 -25.05 -2.05
N ASN A 362 11.13 -24.16 -1.23
CA ASN A 362 9.68 -23.95 -1.14
C ASN A 362 9.37 -22.56 -0.59
N PRO A 363 9.54 -21.50 -1.40
CA PRO A 363 9.21 -20.17 -0.97
C PRO A 363 7.70 -19.95 -0.86
N SER A 364 7.27 -19.24 0.19
CA SER A 364 5.84 -18.95 0.44
C SER A 364 5.54 -17.45 0.54
N SER A 365 6.47 -16.66 1.08
CA SER A 365 6.31 -15.24 1.36
C SER A 365 7.59 -14.48 1.04
N ILE A 366 7.46 -13.23 0.61
CA ILE A 366 8.56 -12.35 0.24
C ILE A 366 8.25 -10.92 0.70
N LYS A 367 9.29 -10.23 1.19
CA LYS A 367 9.29 -8.80 1.53
C LYS A 367 10.57 -8.12 1.09
N ALA A 368 10.46 -6.96 0.47
CA ALA A 368 11.57 -6.09 0.18
C ALA A 368 11.89 -5.28 1.44
N HIS A 369 13.10 -5.47 1.96
CA HIS A 369 13.59 -4.75 3.13
C HIS A 369 14.06 -3.35 2.74
N GLU A 370 13.37 -2.35 3.27
CA GLU A 370 13.59 -0.93 3.07
C GLU A 370 14.08 -0.29 4.38
N THR A 371 15.20 0.43 4.31
CA THR A 371 15.71 1.21 5.45
C THR A 371 16.10 2.61 5.02
N PRO A 372 15.52 3.66 5.64
CA PRO A 372 14.36 3.64 6.54
C PRO A 372 13.03 3.56 5.73
N LYS A 373 12.04 2.79 6.20
CA LYS A 373 10.65 3.05 5.76
C LYS A 373 10.28 4.46 6.23
N PRO A 374 9.55 5.25 5.43
CA PRO A 374 9.04 6.53 5.87
C PRO A 374 8.28 6.34 7.20
N LYS A 375 8.64 7.09 8.23
CA LYS A 375 7.77 7.18 9.40
C LYS A 375 6.61 8.09 9.00
N PRO A 376 5.36 7.61 9.09
CA PRO A 376 4.18 8.46 8.97
C PRO A 376 4.33 9.73 9.78
N LEU A 377 3.72 10.80 9.29
CA LEU A 377 3.45 11.93 10.16
C LEU A 377 2.31 11.52 11.10
N GLY A 378 2.68 10.94 12.24
CA GLY A 378 1.72 10.63 13.30
C GLY A 378 1.16 11.91 13.92
N CYS A 379 -0.16 12.08 13.86
CA CYS A 379 -0.85 13.11 14.64
C CYS A 379 -0.91 12.69 16.11
N GLY A 380 -0.04 13.25 16.95
CA GLY A 380 0.04 12.90 18.37
C GLY A 380 -0.96 13.64 19.28
N CYS A 381 -1.92 14.38 18.73
CA CYS A 381 -2.79 15.24 19.53
C CYS A 381 -3.78 14.44 20.37
N LEU A 382 -3.82 14.75 21.66
CA LEU A 382 -4.78 14.19 22.60
C LEU A 382 -5.85 15.23 22.94
N ASN A 383 -6.88 14.81 23.67
CA ASN A 383 -7.96 15.68 24.19
C ASN A 383 -8.70 16.51 23.11
N GLY A 384 -8.80 15.98 21.89
CA GLY A 384 -9.49 16.64 20.78
C GLY A 384 -8.73 17.80 20.16
N GLY A 385 -7.40 17.83 20.28
CA GLY A 385 -6.54 18.70 19.49
C GLY A 385 -6.58 18.34 17.99
N ILE A 386 -6.44 19.35 17.13
CA ILE A 386 -6.48 19.23 15.67
C ILE A 386 -5.06 19.26 15.14
N CYS A 387 -4.70 18.34 14.25
CA CYS A 387 -3.40 18.39 13.59
C CYS A 387 -3.41 19.34 12.39
N THR A 388 -2.46 20.28 12.38
CA THR A 388 -2.20 21.14 11.22
C THR A 388 -0.76 20.98 10.73
N PRO A 389 -0.52 20.87 9.41
CA PRO A 389 0.82 20.74 8.87
C PRO A 389 1.57 22.08 8.91
N ASN A 390 2.81 22.09 9.41
CA ASN A 390 3.65 23.30 9.51
C ASN A 390 4.49 23.58 8.24
N GLY A 391 4.12 23.03 7.09
CA GLY A 391 4.87 23.19 5.83
C GLY A 391 6.22 22.44 5.74
N THR A 392 6.69 21.81 6.82
CA THR A 392 7.92 20.99 6.85
C THR A 392 7.65 19.50 7.08
N ASN A 393 6.47 18.99 6.69
CA ASN A 393 6.05 17.62 6.98
C ASN A 393 6.15 17.26 8.49
N ILE A 394 5.75 18.19 9.36
CA ILE A 394 5.52 17.96 10.79
C ILE A 394 4.08 18.37 11.08
N LEU A 395 3.32 17.49 11.74
CA LEU A 395 1.98 17.82 12.23
C LEU A 395 2.10 18.48 13.61
N LEU A 396 1.58 19.69 13.73
CA LEU A 396 1.47 20.41 15.00
C LEU A 396 0.06 20.24 15.56
N CYS A 397 -0.04 20.16 16.88
CA CYS A 397 -1.32 20.12 17.56
C CYS A 397 -1.86 21.52 17.87
N GLU A 398 -3.00 21.84 17.26
CA GLU A 398 -3.86 22.94 17.68
C GLU A 398 -4.80 22.47 18.79
N CYS A 399 -4.52 22.91 20.01
CA CYS A 399 -5.27 22.48 21.17
C CYS A 399 -6.62 23.18 21.29
N ARG A 400 -7.63 22.40 21.69
CA ARG A 400 -8.95 22.92 22.04
C ARG A 400 -8.88 23.70 23.36
N ASP A 401 -9.83 24.62 23.54
CA ASP A 401 -9.97 25.44 24.76
C ASP A 401 -9.82 24.61 26.04
N GLY A 402 -8.90 25.05 26.91
CA GLY A 402 -8.60 24.38 28.19
C GLY A 402 -7.41 23.43 28.15
N TYR A 403 -6.76 23.22 27.01
CA TYR A 403 -5.54 22.42 26.88
C TYR A 403 -4.44 23.17 26.11
N SER A 404 -3.18 22.80 26.36
CA SER A 404 -1.98 23.39 25.77
C SER A 404 -0.86 22.36 25.68
N GLY A 405 0.26 22.75 25.06
CA GLY A 405 1.43 21.91 24.84
C GLY A 405 1.42 21.21 23.49
N GLU A 406 2.56 20.65 23.09
CA GLU A 406 2.79 20.09 21.75
C GLU A 406 1.85 18.93 21.37
N LEU A 407 1.25 18.25 22.37
CA LEU A 407 0.31 17.15 22.18
C LEU A 407 -1.07 17.41 22.82
N CYS A 408 -1.34 18.64 23.26
CA CYS A 408 -2.58 19.01 23.95
C CYS A 408 -2.86 18.23 25.23
N VAL A 409 -1.81 17.88 25.95
CA VAL A 409 -1.87 17.13 27.21
C VAL A 409 -1.89 18.01 28.45
N THR A 410 -1.52 19.28 28.34
CA THR A 410 -1.39 20.18 29.50
C THR A 410 -2.67 20.98 29.69
N PRO A 411 -3.49 20.69 30.72
CA PRO A 411 -4.68 21.49 30.98
C PRO A 411 -4.28 22.92 31.37
N LEU A 412 -4.87 23.90 30.70
CA LEU A 412 -4.76 25.31 31.07
C LEU A 412 -5.68 25.55 32.27
N TYR A 413 -5.09 25.62 33.46
CA TYR A 413 -5.81 26.08 34.64
C TYR A 413 -6.25 27.53 34.43
N LEU A 414 -7.53 27.75 34.11
CA LEU A 414 -8.13 29.05 34.29
C LEU A 414 -8.10 29.37 35.80
N PRO A 415 -7.73 30.59 36.21
CA PRO A 415 -7.80 31.01 37.60
C PRO A 415 -9.28 31.10 38.00
N GLY A 416 -9.86 29.97 38.41
CA GLY A 416 -11.29 29.87 38.68
C GLY A 416 -11.87 28.45 38.70
N GLY A 417 -11.18 27.47 39.27
CA GLY A 417 -11.78 26.21 39.72
C GLY A 417 -12.16 25.17 38.65
N LEU A 418 -11.98 23.90 38.98
CA LEU A 418 -12.42 22.75 38.18
C LEU A 418 -13.93 22.84 37.90
N VAL A 419 -14.30 22.91 36.61
CA VAL A 419 -15.63 22.43 36.18
C VAL A 419 -15.45 20.99 35.72
N THR A 420 -15.64 20.05 36.64
CA THR A 420 -15.80 18.63 36.28
C THR A 420 -17.13 18.46 35.54
N GLY A 421 -17.09 18.53 34.21
CA GLY A 421 -18.22 18.11 33.37
C GLY A 421 -18.31 16.58 33.38
N HIS A 422 -19.32 16.03 34.04
CA HIS A 422 -19.72 14.64 33.82
C HIS A 422 -20.41 14.55 32.46
N CYS A 423 -19.80 13.82 31.52
CA CYS A 423 -20.42 13.48 30.23
C CYS A 423 -21.23 12.20 30.38
N ALA A 424 -22.55 12.32 30.44
CA ALA A 424 -23.46 11.25 30.06
C ALA A 424 -24.24 11.73 28.82
N HIS A 425 -24.07 11.01 27.70
CA HIS A 425 -24.78 11.17 26.43
C HIS A 425 -24.75 12.57 25.77
N HIS A 426 -23.87 12.70 24.76
CA HIS A 426 -23.90 13.64 23.62
C HIS A 426 -24.99 14.73 23.66
N THR A 427 -24.74 15.84 24.36
CA THR A 427 -25.10 17.23 24.00
C THR A 427 -24.75 18.17 25.17
N CYS A 428 -23.93 19.18 24.93
CA CYS A 428 -23.68 20.26 25.91
C CYS A 428 -24.34 21.54 25.42
N ALA A 429 -25.35 22.02 26.14
CA ALA A 429 -25.91 23.36 25.98
C ALA A 429 -25.38 24.27 27.10
N ARG A 430 -24.97 25.51 26.73
CA ARG A 430 -24.54 26.54 27.69
C ARG A 430 -25.75 27.02 28.51
N SER A 431 -25.75 26.89 29.84
CA SER A 431 -26.66 27.65 30.71
C SER A 431 -25.95 28.90 31.21
N SER A 432 -26.39 30.07 30.75
CA SER A 432 -26.05 31.36 31.35
C SER A 432 -26.74 31.50 32.71
N ALA A 433 -25.97 31.66 33.78
CA ALA A 433 -26.48 32.00 35.10
C ALA A 433 -27.03 33.44 35.12
N SER A 434 -28.14 33.66 35.79
CA SER A 434 -28.61 34.98 36.19
C SER A 434 -29.31 34.93 37.54
N ALA A 435 -29.00 35.94 38.35
CA ALA A 435 -29.70 36.47 39.52
C ALA A 435 -29.62 35.72 40.88
N ILE A 436 -28.64 36.18 41.68
CA ILE A 436 -28.79 36.82 43.01
C ILE A 436 -30.13 36.60 43.74
N HIS A 437 -30.09 36.00 44.93
CA HIS A 437 -30.59 36.64 46.15
C HIS A 437 -30.02 36.01 47.43
N LEU A 438 -29.39 36.87 48.24
CA LEU A 438 -29.03 36.66 49.65
C LEU A 438 -30.30 36.49 50.50
N LEU A 439 -30.25 35.61 51.50
CA LEU A 439 -30.65 35.88 52.89
C LEU A 439 -30.24 34.69 53.78
N GLN A 440 -29.29 34.95 54.68
CA GLN A 440 -29.03 34.22 55.93
C GLN A 440 -29.83 34.90 57.07
N PRO A 441 -29.96 34.30 58.27
CA PRO A 441 -29.24 33.16 58.83
C PRO A 441 -30.04 31.87 59.01
#